data_AF-A0A3N5VAW7-F1
#
_entry.id   AF-A0A3N5VAW7-F1
#
_cell.length_a   1.000
_cell.length_b   1.000
_cell.length_c   1.000
_cell.angle_alpha   90.00
_cell.angle_beta   90.00
_cell.angle_gamma   90.00
#
_symmetry.space_group_name_H-M   'P 1'
#
loop_
_entity.id
_entity.type
_entity.pdbx_description
1 polymer ?
#
loop_
_entity_poly.entity_id
_entity_poly.type
_entity_poly.pdbx_seq_one_letter_code
_entity_poly.pdbx_strand_id
1 'polypeptide(L)'
;MRKQSLLRAAYWYADSLRRYRSNEQCKDVRMPAAERARWLSRGFHTYSAGIYGLDESNWHDYLSDFGRYQLIRLNGRSAEVLSDKLLFERAFSKYLDIPRLVAMSRGGVARSLSPDFGIGRAMTLQDMLGLCPDGLAVKPNSGGGGFGVHIIIREAGRIRLDGREASVAEVEKL
;
A
#
# COMPACT_ATOMS: atom_id res chain seq x y z
N MET A 1 -20.14 -2.66 33.44
CA MET A 1 -19.77 -3.04 32.05
C MET A 1 -20.26 -2.08 30.96
N ARG A 2 -21.53 -1.62 30.91
CA ARG A 2 -22.03 -0.74 29.82
C ARG A 2 -21.32 0.63 29.66
N LYS A 3 -20.97 1.31 30.75
CA LYS A 3 -20.29 2.63 30.68
C LYS A 3 -18.89 2.56 30.04
N GLN A 4 -18.12 1.52 30.34
CA GLN A 4 -16.79 1.31 29.73
C GLN A 4 -16.87 1.02 28.23
N SER A 5 -17.92 0.33 27.78
CA SER A 5 -18.15 0.08 26.35
C SER A 5 -18.51 1.34 25.56
N LEU A 6 -19.29 2.25 26.16
CA LEU A 6 -19.67 3.52 25.52
C LEU A 6 -18.50 4.50 25.41
N LEU A 7 -17.68 4.61 26.46
CA LEU A 7 -16.46 5.45 26.43
C LEU A 7 -15.48 4.97 25.36
N ARG A 8 -15.36 3.64 25.19
CA ARG A 8 -14.51 3.03 24.17
C ARG A 8 -15.02 3.30 22.76
N ALA A 9 -16.33 3.18 22.53
CA ALA A 9 -16.97 3.51 21.26
C ALA A 9 -16.82 4.99 20.89
N ALA A 10 -17.03 5.90 21.86
CA ALA A 10 -16.85 7.35 21.65
C ALA A 10 -15.40 7.70 21.31
N TYR A 11 -14.43 7.10 22.01
CA TYR A 11 -13.01 7.24 21.68
C TYR A 11 -12.68 6.73 20.27
N TRP A 12 -13.22 5.59 19.87
CA TRP A 12 -13.02 5.03 18.52
C TRP A 12 -13.58 5.94 17.43
N TYR A 13 -14.78 6.48 17.64
CA TYR A 13 -15.38 7.43 16.71
C TYR A 13 -14.52 8.69 16.58
N ALA A 14 -14.08 9.27 17.70
CA ALA A 14 -13.23 10.47 17.71
C ALA A 14 -11.88 10.24 17.02
N ASP A 15 -11.22 9.10 17.27
CA ASP A 15 -9.97 8.73 16.61
C ASP A 15 -10.16 8.54 15.09
N SER A 16 -11.25 7.88 14.68
CA SER A 16 -11.59 7.69 13.27
C SER A 16 -11.83 9.02 12.58
N LEU A 17 -12.57 9.93 13.22
CA LEU A 17 -12.84 11.26 12.68
C LEU A 17 -11.57 12.10 12.55
N ARG A 18 -10.68 12.04 13.55
CA ARG A 18 -9.38 12.72 13.50
C ARG A 18 -8.54 12.21 12.33
N ARG A 19 -8.44 10.89 12.16
CA ARG A 19 -7.68 10.27 11.06
C ARG A 19 -8.30 10.57 9.69
N TYR A 20 -9.63 10.54 9.60
CA TYR A 20 -10.35 10.93 8.39
C TYR A 20 -9.99 12.36 7.99
N ARG A 21 -10.03 13.32 8.92
CA ARG A 21 -9.68 14.71 8.62
C ARG A 21 -8.21 14.92 8.26
N SER A 22 -7.30 14.20 8.93
CA SER A 22 -5.85 14.39 8.72
C SER A 22 -5.33 13.80 7.41
N ASN A 23 -6.09 12.92 6.76
CA ASN A 23 -5.66 12.15 5.61
C ASN A 23 -6.39 12.52 4.32
N GLU A 24 -7.14 13.63 4.29
CA GLU A 24 -7.69 14.14 3.04
C GLU A 24 -6.54 14.50 2.10
N GLN A 25 -6.35 13.68 1.07
CA GLN A 25 -5.33 13.89 0.04
C GLN A 25 -6.02 14.48 -1.20
N CYS A 26 -5.69 15.73 -1.52
CA CYS A 26 -6.17 16.40 -2.74
C CYS A 26 -5.08 16.48 -3.83
N LYS A 27 -3.89 15.91 -3.60
CA LYS A 27 -2.70 16.27 -4.39
C LYS A 27 -2.74 15.77 -5.84
N ASP A 28 -3.43 14.65 -6.08
CA ASP A 28 -3.33 13.96 -7.38
C ASP A 28 -4.66 13.93 -8.16
N VAL A 29 -5.76 14.42 -7.59
CA VAL A 29 -7.09 14.44 -8.24
C VAL A 29 -7.59 15.88 -8.35
N ARG A 30 -7.71 16.38 -9.59
CA ARG A 30 -8.32 17.68 -9.87
C ARG A 30 -9.84 17.56 -9.83
N MET A 31 -10.44 18.03 -8.75
CA MET A 31 -11.89 17.99 -8.54
C MET A 31 -12.44 19.39 -8.19
N PRO A 32 -13.60 19.82 -8.71
CA PRO A 32 -14.26 21.07 -8.30
C PRO A 32 -14.63 21.08 -6.81
N ALA A 33 -14.61 22.25 -6.16
CA ALA A 33 -14.85 22.35 -4.71
C ALA A 33 -16.23 21.84 -4.27
N ALA A 34 -17.28 22.09 -5.07
CA ALA A 34 -18.63 21.59 -4.79
C ALA A 34 -18.67 20.05 -4.81
N GLU A 35 -17.98 19.44 -5.77
CA GLU A 35 -17.88 18.00 -5.87
C GLU A 35 -17.07 17.39 -4.72
N ARG A 36 -15.99 18.04 -4.29
CA ARG A 36 -15.24 17.62 -3.09
C ARG A 36 -16.11 17.67 -1.84
N ALA A 37 -16.83 18.77 -1.63
CA ALA A 37 -17.72 18.92 -0.48
C ALA A 37 -18.80 17.83 -0.48
N ARG A 38 -19.35 17.50 -1.65
CA ARG A 38 -20.30 16.40 -1.84
C ARG A 38 -19.71 15.07 -1.39
N TRP A 39 -18.54 14.67 -1.89
CA TRP A 39 -17.92 13.38 -1.53
C TRP A 39 -17.49 13.32 -0.07
N LEU A 40 -16.95 14.41 0.48
CA LEU A 40 -16.61 14.51 1.89
C LEU A 40 -17.84 14.35 2.79
N SER A 41 -19.00 14.86 2.38
CA SER A 41 -20.25 14.69 3.12
C SER A 41 -20.74 13.24 3.14
N ARG A 42 -20.34 12.45 2.14
CA ARG A 42 -20.59 11.01 2.02
C ARG A 42 -19.50 10.15 2.68
N GLY A 43 -18.51 10.78 3.32
CA GLY A 43 -17.42 10.09 4.02
C GLY A 43 -16.29 9.59 3.12
N PHE A 44 -16.22 10.04 1.87
CA PHE A 44 -15.14 9.72 0.93
C PHE A 44 -14.16 10.88 0.81
N HIS A 45 -12.88 10.56 0.77
CA HIS A 45 -11.82 11.49 0.42
C HIS A 45 -11.84 11.79 -1.08
N THR A 46 -11.37 12.99 -1.46
CA THR A 46 -11.29 13.41 -2.88
C THR A 46 -10.48 12.42 -3.72
N TYR A 47 -9.39 11.90 -3.16
CA TYR A 47 -8.53 10.90 -3.80
C TYR A 47 -9.28 9.59 -4.09
N SER A 48 -9.97 9.04 -3.09
CA SER A 48 -10.75 7.80 -3.22
C SER A 48 -11.89 7.96 -4.22
N ALA A 49 -12.60 9.10 -4.17
CA ALA A 49 -13.66 9.40 -5.13
C ALA A 49 -13.13 9.42 -6.58
N GLY A 50 -11.96 10.01 -6.81
CA GLY A 50 -11.32 10.04 -8.13
C GLY A 50 -10.85 8.66 -8.60
N ILE A 51 -10.17 7.88 -7.76
CA ILE A 51 -9.62 6.58 -8.15
C ILE A 51 -10.68 5.53 -8.41
N TYR A 52 -11.74 5.51 -7.59
CA TYR A 52 -12.84 4.58 -7.80
C TYR A 52 -13.81 5.04 -8.89
N GLY A 53 -13.65 6.28 -9.40
CA GLY A 53 -14.60 6.85 -10.36
C GLY A 53 -16.01 6.92 -9.76
N LEU A 54 -16.13 7.43 -8.54
CA LEU A 54 -17.41 7.46 -7.85
C LEU A 54 -18.38 8.43 -8.53
N ASP A 55 -19.63 7.99 -8.64
CA ASP A 55 -20.75 8.77 -9.09
C ASP A 55 -22.00 8.48 -8.24
N GLU A 56 -23.11 9.11 -8.58
CA GLU A 56 -24.36 8.96 -7.82
C GLU A 56 -24.94 7.54 -7.88
N SER A 57 -24.56 6.74 -8.88
CA SER A 57 -25.08 5.39 -9.09
C SER A 57 -24.28 4.31 -8.35
N ASN A 58 -22.98 4.51 -8.12
CA ASN A 58 -22.09 3.45 -7.63
C ASN A 58 -21.50 3.69 -6.23
N TRP A 59 -21.60 4.89 -5.66
CA TRP A 59 -20.85 5.20 -4.43
C TRP A 59 -21.22 4.33 -3.23
N HIS A 60 -22.44 3.81 -3.21
CA HIS A 60 -22.95 2.91 -2.19
C HIS A 60 -22.31 1.51 -2.22
N ASP A 61 -21.71 1.13 -3.35
CA ASP A 61 -21.05 -0.17 -3.52
C ASP A 61 -19.67 -0.23 -2.84
N TYR A 62 -19.17 0.94 -2.41
CA TYR A 62 -17.85 1.08 -1.80
C TYR A 62 -17.94 1.41 -0.31
N LEU A 63 -16.97 0.89 0.45
CA LEU A 63 -16.76 1.32 1.83
C LEU A 63 -16.14 2.73 1.84
N SER A 64 -16.84 3.68 2.49
CA SER A 64 -16.33 5.05 2.67
C SER A 64 -15.01 5.09 3.44
N ASP A 65 -14.18 6.11 3.21
CA ASP A 65 -12.92 6.30 3.95
C ASP A 65 -13.17 6.45 5.45
N PHE A 66 -14.25 7.15 5.82
CA PHE A 66 -14.67 7.23 7.21
C PHE A 66 -15.02 5.85 7.78
N GLY A 67 -15.80 5.05 7.04
CA GLY A 67 -16.12 3.67 7.41
C GLY A 67 -14.86 2.82 7.55
N ARG A 68 -13.91 2.93 6.63
CA ARG A 68 -12.61 2.25 6.66
C ARG A 68 -11.84 2.54 7.96
N TYR A 69 -11.83 3.78 8.43
CA TYR A 69 -11.16 4.12 9.69
C TYR A 69 -11.81 3.49 10.93
N GLN A 70 -13.13 3.28 10.91
CA GLN A 70 -13.82 2.55 11.98
C GLN A 70 -13.42 1.07 11.99
N LEU A 71 -13.15 0.49 10.81
CA LEU A 71 -12.77 -0.92 10.67
C LEU A 71 -11.28 -1.21 10.94
N ILE A 72 -10.42 -0.19 11.04
CA ILE A 72 -8.97 -0.38 11.17
C ILE A 72 -8.57 -1.22 12.39
N ARG A 73 -9.47 -1.33 13.39
CA ARG A 73 -9.28 -2.08 14.63
C ARG A 73 -9.77 -3.52 14.55
N LEU A 74 -10.45 -3.93 13.48
CA LEU A 74 -10.91 -5.32 13.27
C LEU A 74 -9.74 -6.31 13.29
N ASN A 75 -8.58 -5.90 12.79
CA ASN A 75 -7.40 -6.75 12.73
C ASN A 75 -6.88 -7.16 14.12
N GLY A 76 -7.26 -6.44 15.18
CA GLY A 76 -6.94 -6.80 16.57
C GLY A 76 -5.44 -7.08 16.78
N ARG A 77 -5.15 -8.25 17.36
CA ARG A 77 -3.77 -8.71 17.61
C ARG A 77 -3.02 -9.13 16.35
N SER A 78 -3.73 -9.40 15.26
CA SER A 78 -3.14 -9.80 13.99
C SER A 78 -2.74 -8.61 13.11
N ALA A 79 -2.99 -7.37 13.57
CA ALA A 79 -2.70 -6.17 12.80
C ALA A 79 -1.24 -6.08 12.34
N GLU A 80 -0.29 -6.49 13.17
CA GLU A 80 1.14 -6.47 12.85
C GLU A 80 1.45 -7.38 11.65
N VAL A 81 1.07 -8.66 11.75
CA VAL A 81 1.27 -9.66 10.68
C VAL A 81 0.57 -9.25 9.38
N LEU A 82 -0.61 -8.64 9.47
CA LEU A 82 -1.35 -8.16 8.30
C LEU A 82 -0.76 -6.90 7.67
N SER A 83 0.05 -6.14 8.40
CA SER A 83 0.61 -4.86 7.94
C SER A 83 2.06 -4.96 7.46
N ASP A 84 2.80 -5.94 7.95
CA ASP A 84 4.19 -6.21 7.55
C ASP A 84 4.20 -7.19 6.38
N LYS A 85 4.68 -6.73 5.21
CA LYS A 85 4.64 -7.53 3.98
C LYS A 85 5.49 -8.80 4.07
N LEU A 86 6.61 -8.74 4.78
CA LEU A 86 7.49 -9.88 4.98
C LEU A 86 6.86 -10.92 5.92
N LEU A 87 6.36 -10.49 7.07
CA LEU A 87 5.66 -11.39 7.99
C LEU A 87 4.40 -11.99 7.35
N PHE A 88 3.65 -11.17 6.61
CA PHE A 88 2.48 -11.63 5.87
C PHE A 88 2.84 -12.72 4.87
N GLU A 89 3.84 -12.48 4.01
CA GLU A 89 4.27 -13.47 3.02
C GLU A 89 4.67 -14.78 3.71
N ARG A 90 5.50 -14.72 4.75
CA ARG A 90 5.97 -15.91 5.46
C ARG A 90 4.87 -16.68 6.20
N ALA A 91 3.87 -15.98 6.72
CA ALA A 91 2.76 -16.59 7.42
C ALA A 91 1.75 -17.25 6.46
N PHE A 92 1.53 -16.65 5.29
CA PHE A 92 0.40 -17.00 4.42
C PHE A 92 0.78 -17.66 3.08
N SER A 93 2.03 -17.63 2.63
CA SER A 93 2.42 -18.19 1.32
C SER A 93 2.20 -19.69 1.17
N LYS A 94 2.03 -20.42 2.28
CA LYS A 94 1.66 -21.85 2.28
C LYS A 94 0.16 -22.10 2.05
N TYR A 95 -0.67 -21.09 2.25
CA TYR A 95 -2.13 -21.20 2.24
C TYR A 95 -2.78 -20.38 1.12
N LEU A 96 -2.11 -19.33 0.67
CA LEU A 96 -2.61 -18.40 -0.34
C LEU A 96 -1.58 -18.27 -1.46
N ASP A 97 -2.05 -18.19 -2.70
CA ASP A 97 -1.24 -17.78 -3.82
C ASP A 97 -1.04 -16.26 -3.75
N ILE A 98 0.15 -15.84 -3.31
CA ILE A 98 0.50 -14.44 -3.09
C ILE A 98 1.84 -14.11 -3.76
N PRO A 99 2.06 -12.84 -4.16
CA PRO A 99 3.34 -12.43 -4.74
C PRO A 99 4.52 -12.76 -3.84
N ARG A 100 5.54 -13.43 -4.39
CA ARG A 100 6.76 -13.78 -3.67
C ARG A 100 7.64 -12.55 -3.45
N LEU A 101 8.21 -12.46 -2.25
CA LEU A 101 9.23 -11.46 -1.93
C LEU A 101 10.62 -12.01 -2.28
N VAL A 102 11.28 -11.39 -3.26
CA VAL A 102 12.59 -11.86 -3.74
C VAL A 102 13.76 -11.32 -2.91
N ALA A 103 13.67 -10.08 -2.46
CA ALA A 103 14.74 -9.41 -1.73
C ALA A 103 14.21 -8.38 -0.72
N MET A 104 15.04 -8.08 0.28
CA MET A 104 14.83 -6.96 1.21
C MET A 104 16.02 -6.01 1.13
N SER A 105 15.76 -4.73 0.90
CA SER A 105 16.78 -3.68 0.95
C SER A 105 16.85 -3.04 2.34
N ARG A 106 18.06 -2.92 2.88
CA ARG A 106 18.33 -2.16 4.11
C ARG A 106 19.71 -1.53 4.03
N GLY A 107 19.78 -0.21 4.22
CA GLY A 107 21.04 0.53 4.14
C GLY A 107 21.66 0.51 2.73
N GLY A 108 20.83 0.53 1.68
CA GLY A 108 21.27 0.51 0.28
C GLY A 108 21.72 -0.87 -0.22
N VAL A 109 21.59 -1.93 0.58
CA VAL A 109 21.95 -3.29 0.18
C VAL A 109 20.72 -4.17 0.13
N ALA A 110 20.39 -4.64 -1.08
CA ALA A 110 19.38 -5.68 -1.29
C ALA A 110 19.96 -7.06 -0.94
N ARG A 111 19.22 -7.82 -0.12
CA ARG A 111 19.59 -9.20 0.23
C ARG A 111 18.47 -10.16 -0.12
N SER A 112 18.86 -11.32 -0.65
CA SER A 112 17.93 -12.38 -1.07
C SER A 112 17.11 -12.90 0.10
N LEU A 113 15.81 -13.05 -0.16
CA LEU A 113 14.87 -13.75 0.71
C LEU A 113 14.55 -15.17 0.18
N SER A 114 15.00 -15.49 -1.04
CA SER A 114 14.78 -16.78 -1.67
C SER A 114 15.85 -17.80 -1.27
N PRO A 115 15.46 -19.02 -0.84
CA PRO A 115 16.40 -20.13 -0.66
C PRO A 115 17.20 -20.46 -1.91
N ASP A 116 16.58 -20.35 -3.10
CA ASP A 116 17.16 -20.75 -4.39
C ASP A 116 18.41 -19.92 -4.75
N PHE A 117 18.54 -18.72 -4.17
CA PHE A 117 19.64 -17.79 -4.42
C PHE A 117 20.59 -17.65 -3.22
N GLY A 118 20.31 -18.37 -2.13
CA GLY A 118 20.98 -18.24 -0.85
C GLY A 118 20.41 -17.10 -0.01
N ILE A 119 19.74 -17.44 1.10
CA ILE A 119 19.14 -16.45 2.00
C ILE A 119 20.24 -15.52 2.54
N GLY A 120 20.00 -14.20 2.45
CA GLY A 120 20.91 -13.18 2.95
C GLY A 120 22.04 -12.79 1.99
N ARG A 121 22.20 -13.50 0.86
CA ARG A 121 23.15 -13.12 -0.19
C ARG A 121 22.82 -11.73 -0.73
N ALA A 122 23.83 -10.88 -0.92
CA ALA A 122 23.66 -9.60 -1.58
C ALA A 122 23.20 -9.81 -3.04
N MET A 123 22.22 -9.00 -3.47
CA MET A 123 21.63 -9.08 -4.80
C MET A 123 21.85 -7.78 -5.57
N THR A 124 22.18 -7.91 -6.84
CA THR A 124 22.18 -6.81 -7.81
C THR A 124 20.80 -6.64 -8.43
N LEU A 125 20.57 -5.51 -9.11
CA LEU A 125 19.35 -5.33 -9.91
C LEU A 125 19.18 -6.42 -10.97
N GLN A 126 20.28 -6.88 -11.58
CA GLN A 126 20.24 -7.92 -12.59
C GLN A 126 19.86 -9.28 -12.00
N ASP A 127 20.35 -9.61 -10.79
CA ASP A 127 19.93 -10.84 -10.08
C ASP A 127 18.41 -10.82 -9.83
N MET A 128 17.88 -9.67 -9.40
CA MET A 128 16.44 -9.52 -9.11
C MET A 128 15.59 -9.57 -10.39
N LEU A 129 16.02 -8.93 -11.48
CA LEU A 129 15.31 -8.98 -12.76
C LEU A 129 15.41 -10.36 -13.44
N GLY A 130 16.47 -11.12 -13.17
CA GLY A 130 16.58 -12.51 -13.61
C GLY A 130 15.56 -13.43 -12.93
N LEU A 131 15.19 -13.11 -11.69
CA LEU A 131 14.16 -13.81 -10.93
C LEU A 131 12.74 -13.42 -11.33
N CYS A 132 12.53 -12.16 -11.67
CA CYS A 132 11.24 -11.60 -12.02
C CYS A 132 11.30 -11.01 -13.42
N PRO A 133 11.19 -11.84 -14.48
CA PRO A 133 11.35 -11.38 -15.86
C PRO A 133 10.29 -10.35 -16.26
N ASP A 134 9.10 -10.42 -15.68
CA ASP A 134 7.98 -9.51 -15.93
C ASP A 134 8.14 -8.16 -15.21
N GLY A 135 9.10 -8.03 -14.30
CA GLY A 135 9.38 -6.82 -13.54
C GLY A 135 9.31 -6.98 -12.02
N LEU A 136 9.65 -5.90 -11.33
CA LEU A 136 9.77 -5.83 -9.87
C LEU A 136 8.90 -4.69 -9.34
N ALA A 137 8.27 -4.92 -8.20
CA ALA A 137 7.64 -3.86 -7.42
C ALA A 137 8.47 -3.63 -6.14
N VAL A 138 9.08 -2.46 -6.01
CA VAL A 138 9.79 -2.04 -4.81
C VAL A 138 8.81 -1.28 -3.93
N LYS A 139 8.67 -1.69 -2.67
CA LYS A 139 7.74 -1.09 -1.72
C LYS A 139 8.37 -0.99 -0.33
N PRO A 140 8.02 0.03 0.47
CA PRO A 140 8.33 0.03 1.89
C PRO A 140 7.70 -1.20 2.55
N ASN A 141 8.43 -1.83 3.48
CA ASN A 141 7.97 -3.03 4.17
C ASN A 141 6.63 -2.77 4.90
N SER A 142 6.56 -1.65 5.62
CA SER A 142 5.36 -1.18 6.32
C SER A 142 4.78 0.06 5.66
N GLY A 143 3.52 0.38 6.02
CA GLY A 143 2.78 1.49 5.44
C GLY A 143 1.83 1.08 4.32
N GLY A 144 0.99 2.02 3.91
CA GLY A 144 -0.05 1.83 2.90
C GLY A 144 -0.31 3.10 2.10
N GLY A 145 -1.31 3.07 1.21
CA GLY A 145 -1.69 4.22 0.39
C GLY A 145 -0.76 4.47 -0.81
N GLY A 146 -0.02 3.46 -1.27
CA GLY A 146 0.80 3.56 -2.49
C GLY A 146 2.09 4.38 -2.36
N PHE A 147 2.38 4.97 -1.21
CA PHE A 147 3.58 5.77 -1.00
C PHE A 147 4.86 4.93 -1.08
N GLY A 148 5.87 5.44 -1.78
CA GLY A 148 7.19 4.80 -1.96
C GLY A 148 7.16 3.53 -2.82
N VAL A 149 6.04 3.29 -3.52
CA VAL A 149 5.95 2.18 -4.47
C VAL A 149 6.62 2.59 -5.77
N HIS A 150 7.56 1.77 -6.22
CA HIS A 150 8.22 1.91 -7.52
C HIS A 150 8.05 0.64 -8.32
N ILE A 151 7.74 0.78 -9.61
CA ILE A 151 7.60 -0.35 -10.54
C ILE A 151 8.76 -0.32 -11.53
N ILE A 152 9.50 -1.42 -11.58
CA ILE A 152 10.65 -1.59 -12.48
C ILE A 152 10.29 -2.67 -13.49
N ILE A 153 10.30 -2.35 -14.78
CA ILE A 153 9.97 -3.30 -15.85
C ILE A 153 11.15 -3.39 -16.81
N ARG A 154 11.44 -4.58 -17.31
CA ARG A 154 12.41 -4.79 -18.39
C ARG A 154 11.67 -5.06 -19.70
N GLU A 155 11.77 -4.14 -20.66
CA GLU A 155 11.12 -4.25 -21.97
C GLU A 155 12.16 -4.08 -23.08
N ALA A 156 12.25 -5.03 -24.03
CA ALA A 156 13.17 -4.97 -25.16
C ALA A 156 14.64 -4.65 -24.78
N GLY A 157 15.10 -5.19 -23.65
CA GLY A 157 16.46 -4.95 -23.13
C GLY A 157 16.65 -3.63 -22.39
N ARG A 158 15.63 -2.75 -22.35
CA ARG A 158 15.64 -1.47 -21.62
C ARG A 158 14.96 -1.61 -20.27
N ILE A 159 15.35 -0.75 -19.33
CA ILE A 159 14.75 -0.68 -18.00
C ILE A 159 13.81 0.52 -17.95
N ARG A 160 12.61 0.30 -17.42
CA ARG A 160 11.63 1.35 -17.13
C ARG A 160 11.38 1.42 -15.63
N LEU A 161 11.42 2.62 -15.07
CA LEU A 161 11.06 2.92 -13.68
C LEU A 161 9.82 3.80 -13.71
N ASP A 162 8.72 3.36 -13.09
CA ASP A 162 7.44 4.09 -13.03
C ASP A 162 6.96 4.57 -14.41
N GLY A 163 7.15 3.72 -15.42
CA GLY A 163 6.71 3.97 -16.80
C GLY A 163 7.66 4.81 -17.64
N ARG A 164 8.72 5.40 -17.10
CA ARG A 164 9.77 6.10 -17.88
C ARG A 164 11.01 5.24 -18.06
N GLU A 165 11.72 5.42 -19.17
CA GLU A 165 13.05 4.80 -19.34
C GLU A 165 14.00 5.30 -18.24
N ALA A 166 14.80 4.39 -17.68
CA ALA A 166 15.71 4.67 -16.57
C ALA A 166 17.00 3.85 -16.69
N SER A 167 18.08 4.41 -16.15
CA SER A 167 19.37 3.73 -16.00
C SER A 167 19.38 2.81 -14.78
N VAL A 168 20.28 1.82 -14.79
CA VAL A 168 20.54 0.95 -13.62
C VAL A 168 20.87 1.77 -12.38
N ALA A 169 21.75 2.77 -12.52
CA ALA A 169 22.18 3.62 -11.42
C ALA A 169 21.07 4.49 -10.82
N GLU A 170 20.01 4.81 -11.58
CA GLU A 170 18.83 5.48 -11.02
C GLU A 170 18.00 4.51 -10.17
N VAL A 171 17.82 3.27 -10.65
CA VAL A 171 17.03 2.25 -9.96
C VAL A 171 17.72 1.80 -8.67
N GLU A 172 19.05 1.70 -8.66
CA GLU A 172 19.83 1.31 -7.48
C GLU A 172 19.85 2.36 -6.36
N LYS A 173 19.32 3.57 -6.61
CA LYS A 173 19.19 4.64 -5.59
C LYS A 173 17.87 4.61 -4.82
N LEU A 174 16.94 3.72 -5.19
CA LEU A 174 15.66 3.51 -4.48
C LEU A 174 15.88 2.87 -3.11
#